data_AF-A0A9K3GR05-F1
#
_entry.id   AF-A0A9K3GR05-F1
#
_cell.length_a   1.000
_cell.length_b   1.000
_cell.length_c   1.000
_cell.angle_alpha   90.00
_cell.angle_beta   90.00
_cell.angle_gamma   90.00
#
_symmetry.space_group_name_H-M   'P 1'
#
loop_
_entity.id
_entity.type
_entity.pdbx_description
1 polymer ?
#
loop_
_entity_poly.entity_id
_entity_poly.type
_entity_poly.pdbx_seq_one_letter_code
_entity_poly.pdbx_strand_id
1 'polypeptide(L)'
;LISSSGDCTCILWDIATRRQITTFSDHICDVMTIDVSPDQSTFISGACDAAAKMWDMRQGRCVQSFCGHHSDINRLYPSSPLA
;
A
#
# COMPACT_ATOMS: atom_id res chain seq x y z
N LEU A 1 11.06 -4.05 3.48
CA LEU A 1 9.89 -4.01 4.39
C LEU A 1 8.97 -2.88 3.94
N ILE A 2 7.66 -3.05 4.03
CA ILE A 2 6.70 -1.96 3.83
C ILE A 2 5.92 -1.75 5.12
N SER A 3 5.69 -0.49 5.50
CA SER A 3 4.80 -0.11 6.60
C SER A 3 3.75 0.86 6.09
N SER A 4 2.56 0.84 6.70
CA SER A 4 1.50 1.86 6.55
C SER A 4 1.27 2.58 7.87
N SER A 5 0.68 3.78 7.81
CA SER A 5 0.52 4.66 8.97
C SER A 5 -0.76 5.50 8.89
N GLY A 6 -1.20 6.00 10.05
CA GLY A 6 -2.27 7.00 10.16
C GLY A 6 -1.88 8.39 9.63
N ASP A 7 -0.60 8.62 9.31
CA ASP A 7 -0.13 9.84 8.65
C ASP A 7 -0.42 9.88 7.13
N CYS A 8 -1.31 9.00 6.65
CA CYS A 8 -1.70 8.86 5.24
C CYS A 8 -0.57 8.35 4.32
N THR A 9 0.52 7.81 4.88
CA THR A 9 1.65 7.31 4.08
C THR A 9 1.92 5.83 4.23
N CYS A 10 2.56 5.27 3.20
CA CYS A 10 3.30 4.02 3.28
C CYS A 10 4.79 4.30 3.09
N ILE A 11 5.66 3.50 3.71
CA ILE A 11 7.11 3.63 3.58
C ILE A 11 7.74 2.30 3.20
N LEU A 12 8.59 2.34 2.18
CA LEU A 12 9.51 1.25 1.83
C LEU A 12 10.84 1.45 2.54
N TRP A 13 11.27 0.40 3.24
CA TRP A 13 12.50 0.36 4.02
C TRP A 13 13.48 -0.67 3.47
N ASP A 14 14.74 -0.25 3.42
CA ASP A 14 15.88 -1.14 3.27
C ASP A 14 16.20 -1.76 4.63
N ILE A 15 16.08 -3.09 4.73
CA ILE A 15 16.25 -3.81 5.99
C ILE A 15 17.73 -3.88 6.39
N ALA A 16 18.64 -4.01 5.42
CA ALA A 16 20.07 -4.19 5.69
C ALA A 16 20.69 -2.91 6.28
N THR A 17 20.30 -1.76 5.72
CA THR A 17 20.81 -0.43 6.11
C THR A 17 19.92 0.28 7.12
N ARG A 18 18.70 -0.24 7.36
CA ARG A 18 17.67 0.37 8.24
C ARG A 18 17.30 1.79 7.81
N ARG A 19 17.31 2.05 6.50
CA ARG A 19 17.00 3.36 5.93
C ARG A 19 15.69 3.31 5.17
N GLN A 20 14.98 4.42 5.20
CA GLN A 20 13.87 4.70 4.32
C GLN A 20 14.39 4.80 2.87
N ILE A 21 13.72 4.10 1.96
CA ILE A 21 13.98 4.16 0.51
C ILE A 21 13.01 5.14 -0.15
N THR A 22 11.72 5.01 0.15
CA THR A 22 10.66 5.76 -0.54
C THR A 22 9.44 5.93 0.36
N THR A 23 8.79 7.09 0.26
CA THR A 23 7.47 7.37 0.84
C THR A 23 6.42 7.42 -0.25
N PHE A 24 5.28 6.78 0.01
CA PHE A 24 4.11 6.76 -0.86
C PHE A 24 3.00 7.55 -0.17
N SER A 25 2.64 8.73 -0.69
CA SER A 25 1.81 9.72 0.03
C SER A 25 0.72 10.33 -0.86
N ASP A 26 -0.19 9.48 -1.35
CA ASP A 26 -1.34 9.89 -2.19
C ASP A 26 -2.69 9.55 -1.54
N HIS A 27 -2.69 8.81 -0.42
CA HIS A 27 -3.88 8.68 0.40
C HIS A 27 -4.16 9.99 1.12
N ILE A 28 -5.45 10.27 1.33
CA ILE A 28 -5.90 11.50 2.00
C ILE A 28 -6.43 11.24 3.42
N CYS A 29 -6.42 9.98 3.85
CA CYS A 29 -6.76 9.52 5.19
C CYS A 29 -5.85 8.34 5.60
N ASP A 30 -5.97 7.91 6.85
CA ASP A 30 -5.21 6.84 7.49
C ASP A 30 -5.13 5.57 6.63
N VAL A 31 -3.91 5.04 6.46
CA VAL A 31 -3.68 3.79 5.74
C VAL A 31 -3.75 2.62 6.71
N MET A 32 -4.82 1.84 6.59
CA MET A 32 -5.20 0.82 7.56
C MET A 32 -4.62 -0.56 7.23
N THR A 33 -4.33 -0.83 5.97
CA THR A 33 -3.91 -2.17 5.52
C THR A 33 -3.06 -2.09 4.26
N ILE A 34 -2.15 -3.04 4.10
CA ILE A 34 -1.33 -3.23 2.91
C ILE A 34 -1.23 -4.72 2.56
N ASP A 35 -1.04 -5.02 1.28
CA ASP A 35 -0.70 -6.34 0.80
C ASP A 35 0.30 -6.28 -0.36
N VAL A 36 1.27 -7.18 -0.39
CA VAL A 36 2.40 -7.14 -1.34
C VAL A 36 2.20 -8.20 -2.41
N SER A 37 2.38 -7.80 -3.67
CA SER A 37 2.34 -8.74 -4.79
C SER A 37 3.39 -9.85 -4.65
N PRO A 38 3.11 -11.09 -5.09
CA PRO A 38 4.07 -12.19 -5.00
C PRO A 38 5.40 -11.93 -5.72
N ASP A 39 5.38 -11.15 -6.80
CA ASP A 39 6.57 -10.76 -7.56
C ASP A 39 7.34 -9.59 -6.94
N GLN A 40 6.84 -9.02 -5.83
CA GLN A 40 7.41 -7.91 -5.08
C GLN A 40 7.63 -6.63 -5.91
N SER A 41 6.95 -6.50 -7.05
CA SER A 41 7.03 -5.32 -7.91
C SER A 41 6.06 -4.22 -7.49
N THR A 42 4.94 -4.62 -6.88
CA THR A 42 3.86 -3.73 -6.46
C THR A 42 3.32 -4.08 -5.08
N PHE A 43 2.58 -3.16 -4.48
CA PHE A 43 1.74 -3.44 -3.32
C PHE A 43 0.42 -2.67 -3.43
N ILE A 44 -0.60 -3.15 -2.73
CA ILE A 44 -1.89 -2.49 -2.58
C ILE A 44 -1.97 -1.96 -1.15
N SER A 45 -2.50 -0.75 -0.98
CA SER A 45 -2.91 -0.20 0.30
C SER A 45 -4.40 0.08 0.32
N GLY A 46 -5.02 -0.02 1.50
CA GLY A 46 -6.39 0.37 1.76
C GLY A 46 -6.45 1.38 2.91
N ALA A 47 -7.30 2.39 2.78
CA ALA A 47 -7.36 3.51 3.71
C ALA A 47 -8.80 3.88 4.11
N CYS A 48 -8.92 4.82 5.05
CA CYS A 48 -10.19 5.40 5.48
C CYS A 48 -10.80 6.38 4.44
N ASP A 49 -10.07 6.70 3.37
CA ASP A 49 -10.59 7.47 2.23
C ASP A 49 -11.49 6.65 1.29
N ALA A 50 -11.84 5.42 1.70
CA ALA A 50 -12.59 4.42 0.94
C ALA A 50 -11.95 4.04 -0.40
N ALA A 51 -10.67 4.34 -0.61
CA ALA A 51 -9.92 3.95 -1.78
C ALA A 51 -8.87 2.89 -1.44
N ALA A 52 -8.71 1.93 -2.36
CA ALA A 52 -7.50 1.13 -2.41
C ALA A 52 -6.56 1.70 -3.48
N LYS A 53 -5.26 1.71 -3.24
CA LYS A 53 -4.26 2.20 -4.19
C LYS A 53 -3.21 1.14 -4.46
N MET A 54 -2.85 0.96 -5.72
CA MET A 54 -1.73 0.12 -6.13
C MET A 54 -0.54 0.99 -6.46
N TRP A 55 0.63 0.57 -5.98
CA TRP A 55 1.87 1.32 -6.04
C TRP A 55 2.94 0.51 -6.75
N ASP A 56 3.71 1.17 -7.61
CA ASP A 56 4.94 0.60 -8.18
C ASP A 56 6.10 0.86 -7.22
N MET A 57 6.73 -0.22 -6.75
CA MET A 57 7.80 -0.18 -5.76
C MET A 57 9.11 0.40 -6.30
N ARG A 58 9.33 0.33 -7.61
CA ARG A 58 10.54 0.85 -8.27
C ARG A 58 10.40 2.32 -8.63
N GLN A 59 9.23 2.71 -9.10
CA GLN A 59 8.93 4.08 -9.53
C GLN A 59 8.52 4.97 -8.36
N GLY A 60 8.14 4.40 -7.21
CA GLY A 60 7.79 5.16 -6.02
C GLY A 60 6.48 5.93 -6.15
N ARG A 61 5.54 5.48 -6.98
CA ARG A 61 4.31 6.21 -7.29
C ARG A 61 3.07 5.33 -7.36
N CYS A 62 1.91 5.95 -7.13
CA CYS A 62 0.61 5.31 -7.35
C CYS A 62 0.44 5.07 -8.86
N VAL A 63 0.10 3.83 -9.23
CA VAL A 63 -0.19 3.46 -10.61
C VAL A 63 -1.68 3.27 -10.86
N GLN A 64 -2.46 2.97 -9.82
CA GLN A 64 -3.91 2.80 -9.94
C GLN A 64 -4.61 3.10 -8.62
N SER A 65 -5.78 3.74 -8.70
CA SER A 65 -6.72 3.89 -7.59
C SER A 65 -7.99 3.08 -7.88
N PHE A 66 -8.45 2.32 -6.90
CA PHE A 66 -9.68 1.54 -6.95
C PHE A 66 -10.70 2.22 -6.04
N CYS A 67 -11.75 2.74 -6.67
CA CYS A 67 -12.87 3.37 -5.98
C CYS A 67 -14.10 2.47 -6.08
N GLY A 68 -14.86 2.32 -5.00
CA GLY A 68 -16.07 1.50 -4.97
C GLY A 68 -16.54 1.14 -3.57
N HIS A 69 -15.65 1.17 -2.58
CA HIS A 69 -16.05 1.17 -1.19
C HIS A 69 -16.67 2.53 -0.82
N HIS A 70 -17.57 2.51 0.17
CA HIS A 70 -18.28 3.70 0.69
C HIS A 70 -17.93 3.97 2.16
N SER A 71 -16.91 3.28 2.67
CA SER A 71 -16.44 3.31 4.06
C SER A 71 -15.00 2.75 4.09
N ASP A 72 -14.36 2.84 5.25
CA ASP A 72 -12.98 2.42 5.51
C ASP A 72 -12.64 1.01 4.99
N ILE A 73 -11.48 0.90 4.35
CA ILE A 73 -10.91 -0.40 3.97
C ILE A 73 -10.09 -0.94 5.13
N ASN A 74 -10.72 -1.83 5.91
CA ASN A 74 -10.09 -2.39 7.11
C ASN A 74 -9.11 -3.55 6.84
N ARG A 75 -9.30 -4.28 5.74
CA ARG A 75 -8.52 -5.49 5.41
C ARG A 75 -8.39 -5.66 3.91
N LEU A 76 -7.21 -6.05 3.47
CA LEU A 76 -6.96 -6.67 2.17
C LEU A 76 -6.73 -8.17 2.37
N TYR A 77 -7.17 -8.97 1.40
CA TYR A 77 -6.88 -10.39 1.36
C TYR A 77 -5.91 -10.66 0.21
N PRO A 78 -4.85 -11.45 0.45
CA PRO A 78 -3.96 -11.85 -0.62
C PRO A 78 -4.74 -12.62 -1.68
N SER A 79 -4.37 -12.39 -2.94
CA SER A 79 -4.84 -13.24 -4.02
C SER A 79 -4.54 -14.69 -3.64
N SER A 80 -5.57 -15.51 -3.53
CA SER A 80 -5.41 -16.92 -3.19
C SER A 80 -4.41 -17.54 -4.16
N PRO A 81 -3.42 -18.33 -3.71
CA PRO A 81 -2.66 -19.14 -4.63
C PRO A 81 -3.67 -20.07 -5.31
N LEU A 82 -3.95 -19.83 -6.59
CA LEU A 82 -4.66 -20.82 -7.40
C LEU A 82 -3.82 -22.10 -7.33
N ALA A 83 -4.41 -23.15 -6.74
CA ALA A 83 -3.88 -24.50 -6.77
C ALA A 83 -3.99 -25.08 -8.19
#